data_AF-L7EST7-F1
#
_entry.id   AF-L7EST7-F1
#
_cell.length_a   1.000
_cell.length_b   1.000
_cell.length_c   1.000
_cell.angle_alpha   90.00
_cell.angle_beta   90.00
_cell.angle_gamma   90.00
#
_symmetry.space_group_name_H-M   'P 1'
#
loop_
_entity.id
_entity.type
_entity.pdbx_description
1 polymer ?
#
loop_
_entity_poly.entity_id
_entity_poly.type
_entity_poly.pdbx_seq_one_letter_code
_entity_poly.pdbx_strand_id
1 'polypeptide(L)'
;MTAPRRPKPTVADHAQASAEQVRQRPCPRCGADTLTARTPDRVAAVEVRADPTPLDPAAEILARLAGRLTWCLTDGAHSPARIRWRDRWHIAAGHCTHTVIADHQCPAHYVQETLG
;
A
#
# COMPACT_ATOMS: atom_id res chain seq x y z
N MET A 1 8.34 8.90 40.54
CA MET A 1 9.13 9.26 39.34
C MET A 1 8.15 9.52 38.22
N THR A 2 7.94 10.77 37.83
CA THR A 2 6.93 11.15 36.82
C THR A 2 7.51 10.93 35.43
N ALA A 3 6.82 10.17 34.57
CA ALA A 3 7.24 9.95 33.19
C ALA A 3 7.35 11.29 32.43
N PRO A 4 8.38 11.50 31.60
CA PRO A 4 8.53 12.73 30.85
C PRO A 4 7.35 12.91 29.88
N ARG A 5 6.85 14.15 29.80
CA ARG A 5 5.75 14.52 28.91
C ARG A 5 6.19 14.34 27.45
N ARG A 6 5.38 13.65 26.64
CA ARG A 6 5.67 13.49 25.21
C ARG A 6 5.73 14.87 24.54
N PRO A 7 6.78 15.15 23.73
CA PRO A 7 6.87 16.42 23.01
C PRO A 7 5.71 16.57 22.03
N LYS A 8 5.34 17.83 21.75
CA LYS A 8 4.29 18.13 20.77
C LYS A 8 4.75 17.72 19.37
N PRO A 9 3.86 17.21 18.50
CA PRO A 9 4.18 16.93 17.11
C PRO A 9 4.69 18.18 16.40
N THR A 10 5.70 17.99 15.56
CA THR A 10 6.26 19.00 14.67
C THR A 10 5.52 19.03 13.33
N VAL A 11 5.81 20.04 12.49
CA VAL A 11 5.31 20.10 11.11
C VAL A 11 5.77 18.88 10.30
N ALA A 12 6.99 18.40 10.52
CA ALA A 12 7.51 17.20 9.87
C ALA A 12 6.70 15.95 10.25
N ASP A 13 6.33 15.81 11.54
CA ASP A 13 5.48 14.71 12.00
C ASP A 13 4.10 14.74 11.32
N HIS A 14 3.52 15.93 11.15
CA HIS A 14 2.25 16.09 10.44
C HIS A 14 2.37 15.77 8.95
N ALA A 15 3.45 16.20 8.30
CA ALA A 15 3.71 15.91 6.88
C ALA A 15 3.87 14.41 6.65
N GLN A 16 4.63 13.73 7.51
CA GLN A 16 4.79 12.27 7.48
C GLN A 16 3.45 11.57 7.69
N ALA A 17 2.71 11.94 8.74
CA ALA A 17 1.41 11.34 9.03
C ALA A 17 0.39 11.55 7.90
N SER A 18 0.48 12.66 7.16
CA SER A 18 -0.35 12.96 5.98
C SER A 18 0.06 12.12 4.77
N ALA A 19 1.36 11.92 4.55
CA ALA A 19 1.88 11.11 3.45
C ALA A 19 1.53 9.62 3.60
N GLU A 20 1.38 9.14 4.83
CA GLU A 20 0.96 7.78 5.14
C GLU A 20 -0.55 7.54 4.96
N GLN A 21 -1.36 8.60 4.79
CA GLN A 21 -2.79 8.43 4.59
C GLN A 21 -3.09 7.83 3.22
N VAL A 22 -3.97 6.84 3.22
CA VAL A 22 -4.46 6.21 1.99
C VAL A 22 -5.33 7.20 1.22
N ARG A 23 -5.01 7.38 -0.06
CA ARG A 23 -5.77 8.23 -0.99
C ARG A 23 -6.14 7.43 -2.21
N GLN A 24 -7.41 7.53 -2.63
CA GLN A 24 -7.84 7.08 -3.94
C GLN A 24 -7.38 8.09 -4.99
N ARG A 25 -6.64 7.60 -5.99
CA ARG A 25 -6.16 8.39 -7.13
C ARG A 25 -6.15 7.53 -8.38
N PRO A 26 -6.51 8.07 -9.56
CA PRO A 26 -6.30 7.34 -10.80
C PRO A 26 -4.81 7.11 -11.04
N CYS A 27 -4.49 6.01 -11.72
CA CYS A 27 -3.17 5.72 -12.22
C CYS A 27 -2.80 6.74 -13.30
N PRO A 28 -1.66 7.45 -13.20
CA PRO A 28 -1.29 8.46 -14.20
C PRO A 28 -0.97 7.86 -15.57
N ARG A 29 -0.73 6.53 -15.66
CA ARG A 29 -0.37 5.85 -16.90
C ARG A 29 -1.58 5.23 -17.60
N CYS A 30 -2.41 4.46 -16.89
CA CYS A 30 -3.54 3.74 -17.50
C CYS A 30 -4.92 4.26 -17.08
N GLY A 31 -5.00 5.24 -16.17
CA GLY A 31 -6.26 5.81 -15.69
C GLY A 31 -7.05 4.98 -14.68
N ALA A 32 -6.67 3.71 -14.44
CA ALA A 32 -7.37 2.84 -13.49
C ALA A 32 -7.35 3.40 -12.06
N ASP A 33 -8.41 3.14 -11.28
CA ASP A 33 -8.46 3.54 -9.88
C ASP A 33 -7.38 2.82 -9.07
N THR A 34 -6.67 3.57 -8.22
CA THR A 34 -5.61 3.03 -7.35
C THR A 34 -5.66 3.63 -5.95
N LEU A 35 -5.16 2.89 -4.98
CA LEU A 35 -4.85 3.37 -3.64
C LEU A 35 -3.39 3.80 -3.58
N THR A 36 -3.13 4.97 -3.00
CA THR A 36 -1.78 5.53 -2.84
C THR A 36 -1.50 5.91 -1.40
N ALA A 37 -0.30 5.60 -0.90
CA ALA A 37 0.19 6.01 0.42
C ALA A 37 1.71 5.80 0.52
N ARG A 38 2.41 6.54 1.37
CA ARG A 38 3.76 6.16 1.81
C ARG A 38 3.69 5.12 2.91
N THR A 39 4.48 4.05 2.79
CA THR A 39 4.60 3.03 3.84
C THR A 39 5.96 3.14 4.54
N PRO A 40 6.01 3.32 5.88
CA PRO A 40 7.25 3.38 6.64
C PRO A 40 7.81 1.99 6.98
N ASP A 41 7.08 0.91 6.66
CA ASP A 41 7.42 -0.47 7.02
C ASP A 41 8.59 -1.07 6.20
N ARG A 42 9.29 -0.22 5.43
CA ARG A 42 10.53 -0.57 4.72
C ARG A 42 11.64 0.39 5.12
N VAL A 43 12.88 -0.05 4.93
CA VAL A 43 14.13 0.68 5.28
C VAL A 43 14.13 2.12 4.72
N ALA A 44 13.44 2.36 3.60
CA ALA A 44 13.06 3.68 3.14
C ALA A 44 11.53 3.75 2.98
N ALA A 45 10.93 4.91 3.26
CA ALA A 45 9.51 5.12 3.04
C ALA A 45 9.20 5.00 1.53
N VAL A 46 8.47 3.96 1.13
CA VAL A 46 8.11 3.71 -0.27
C VAL A 46 6.75 4.30 -0.56
N GLU A 47 6.63 5.02 -1.68
CA GLU A 47 5.32 5.39 -2.21
C GLU A 47 4.69 4.16 -2.88
N VAL A 48 3.61 3.67 -2.27
CA VAL A 48 2.85 2.52 -2.76
C VAL A 48 1.75 3.02 -3.67
N ARG A 49 1.56 2.33 -4.80
CA ARG A 49 0.35 2.38 -5.62
C ARG A 49 -0.20 0.95 -5.72
N ALA A 50 -1.42 0.75 -5.26
CA ALA A 50 -2.05 -0.56 -5.18
C ALA A 50 -3.42 -0.56 -5.87
N ASP A 51 -3.84 -1.71 -6.38
CA ASP A 51 -5.21 -1.89 -6.83
C ASP A 51 -6.16 -1.84 -5.62
N PRO A 52 -7.35 -1.22 -5.75
CA PRO A 52 -8.30 -1.14 -4.65
C PRO A 52 -9.01 -2.47 -4.36
N THR A 53 -8.89 -3.44 -5.26
CA THR A 53 -9.59 -4.72 -5.19
C THR A 53 -9.00 -5.63 -4.10
N PRO A 54 -9.81 -6.08 -3.13
CA PRO A 54 -9.40 -7.08 -2.15
C PRO A 54 -8.99 -8.40 -2.81
N LEU A 55 -7.96 -9.03 -2.28
CA LEU A 55 -7.51 -10.36 -2.68
C LEU A 55 -7.95 -11.41 -1.66
N ASP A 56 -8.52 -12.50 -2.15
CA ASP A 56 -8.60 -13.75 -1.40
C ASP A 56 -7.23 -14.47 -1.41
N PRO A 57 -7.06 -15.56 -0.63
CA PRO A 57 -5.78 -16.27 -0.57
C PRO A 57 -5.29 -16.81 -1.92
N ALA A 58 -6.18 -17.26 -2.81
CA ALA A 58 -5.79 -17.79 -4.12
C ALA A 58 -5.33 -16.66 -5.05
N ALA A 59 -6.06 -15.54 -5.07
CA ALA A 59 -5.71 -14.34 -5.80
C ALA A 59 -4.40 -13.72 -5.29
N GLU A 60 -4.14 -13.78 -3.98
CA GLU A 60 -2.87 -13.36 -3.39
C GLU A 60 -1.69 -14.19 -3.93
N ILE A 61 -1.83 -15.53 -3.93
CA ILE A 61 -0.80 -16.43 -4.47
C ILE A 61 -0.52 -16.11 -5.94
N LEU A 62 -1.56 -15.98 -6.76
CA LEU A 62 -1.43 -15.65 -8.18
C LEU A 62 -0.75 -14.30 -8.41
N ALA A 63 -1.13 -13.27 -7.65
CA ALA A 63 -0.50 -11.95 -7.74
C ALA A 63 1.01 -12.04 -7.44
N ARG A 64 1.39 -12.76 -6.38
CA ARG A 64 2.80 -12.92 -6.00
C ARG A 64 3.59 -13.73 -7.02
N LEU A 65 3.00 -14.77 -7.59
CA LEU A 65 3.62 -15.53 -8.69
C LEU A 65 3.82 -14.67 -9.94
N ALA A 66 2.94 -13.70 -10.19
CA ALA A 66 3.11 -12.68 -11.23
C ALA A 66 4.14 -11.58 -10.86
N GLY A 67 4.86 -11.72 -9.74
CA GLY A 67 5.88 -10.77 -9.29
C GLY A 67 5.33 -9.52 -8.58
N ARG A 68 4.03 -9.50 -8.24
CA ARG A 68 3.39 -8.37 -7.57
C ARG A 68 3.67 -8.41 -6.07
N LEU A 69 3.92 -7.23 -5.48
CA LEU A 69 3.94 -7.10 -4.03
C LEU A 69 2.51 -7.08 -3.49
N THR A 70 2.30 -7.71 -2.33
CA THR A 70 1.02 -7.67 -1.61
C THR A 70 1.15 -6.80 -0.37
N TRP A 71 0.03 -6.21 0.04
CA TRP A 71 -0.06 -5.22 1.09
C TRP A 71 -1.25 -5.49 1.98
N CYS A 72 -1.14 -5.12 3.26
CA CYS A 72 -2.26 -5.09 4.18
C CYS A 72 -2.82 -3.67 4.20
N LEU A 73 -4.08 -3.52 3.78
CA LEU A 73 -4.85 -2.30 4.00
C LEU A 73 -5.45 -2.38 5.39
N THR A 74 -4.87 -1.64 6.33
CA THR A 74 -5.39 -1.56 7.70
C THR A 74 -6.35 -0.39 7.75
N ASP A 75 -7.61 -0.66 8.04
CA ASP A 75 -8.60 0.32 8.43
C ASP A 75 -9.11 0.00 9.84
N GLY A 76 -9.52 1.02 10.57
CA GLY A 76 -10.07 0.85 11.90
C GLY A 76 -11.02 2.00 12.20
N ALA A 77 -12.06 1.74 12.99
CA ALA A 77 -13.09 2.72 13.30
C ALA A 77 -12.56 4.04 13.88
N HIS A 78 -11.36 4.00 14.49
CA HIS A 78 -10.73 5.15 15.15
C HIS A 78 -9.30 5.43 14.66
N SER A 79 -8.82 4.72 13.64
CA SER A 79 -7.47 4.88 13.10
C SER A 79 -7.54 5.15 11.61
N PRO A 80 -6.80 6.16 11.11
CA PRO A 80 -6.78 6.43 9.69
C PRO A 80 -6.22 5.23 8.92
N ALA A 81 -6.77 4.97 7.73
CA ALA A 81 -6.32 3.86 6.90
C ALA A 81 -4.82 3.97 6.59
N ARG A 82 -4.14 2.82 6.53
CA ARG A 82 -2.72 2.69 6.18
C ARG A 82 -2.50 1.51 5.25
N ILE A 83 -1.48 1.59 4.40
CA ILE A 83 -0.98 0.47 3.62
C ILE A 83 0.32 -0.01 4.28
N ARG A 84 0.31 -1.27 4.72
CA ARG A 84 1.44 -1.92 5.38
C ARG A 84 2.01 -3.03 4.53
N TRP A 85 3.32 -3.24 4.63
CA TRP A 85 3.96 -4.31 3.87
C TRP A 85 3.52 -5.68 4.39
N ARG A 86 2.99 -6.50 3.48
CA ARG A 86 2.71 -7.91 3.73
C ARG A 86 3.96 -8.74 3.48
N ASP A 87 4.79 -8.82 4.51
CA ASP A 87 6.03 -9.59 4.49
C ASP A 87 5.80 -11.09 4.76
N ARG A 88 6.87 -11.88 4.65
CA ARG A 88 6.82 -13.33 4.84
C ARG A 88 6.35 -13.74 6.24
N TRP A 89 6.59 -12.92 7.26
CA TRP A 89 6.23 -13.22 8.64
C TRP A 89 4.74 -12.99 8.89
N HIS A 90 4.18 -11.91 8.34
CA HIS A 90 2.73 -11.68 8.33
C HIS A 90 1.97 -12.79 7.58
N ILE A 91 2.53 -13.28 6.49
CA ILE A 91 1.94 -14.39 5.74
C ILE A 91 2.02 -15.69 6.55
N ALA A 92 3.20 -16.01 7.11
CA ALA A 92 3.41 -17.22 7.90
C ALA A 92 2.54 -17.28 9.18
N ALA A 93 2.20 -16.13 9.76
CA ALA A 93 1.28 -16.06 10.90
C ALA A 93 -0.16 -16.51 10.55
N GLY A 94 -0.51 -16.64 9.27
CA GLY A 94 -1.76 -17.24 8.77
C GLY A 94 -3.04 -16.43 8.99
N HIS A 95 -3.07 -15.57 10.01
CA HIS A 95 -4.24 -14.80 10.45
C HIS A 95 -3.97 -13.30 10.30
N CYS A 96 -4.01 -12.80 9.06
CA CYS A 96 -4.12 -11.36 8.86
C CYS A 96 -5.59 -11.01 8.74
N THR A 97 -6.11 -10.26 9.70
CA THR A 97 -7.51 -9.79 9.72
C THR A 97 -7.75 -8.59 8.80
N HIS A 98 -6.69 -8.08 8.15
CA HIS A 98 -6.76 -6.89 7.31
C HIS A 98 -7.00 -7.28 5.86
N THR A 99 -7.69 -6.40 5.13
CA THR A 99 -7.88 -6.50 3.69
C THR A 99 -6.53 -6.58 2.99
N VAL A 100 -6.35 -7.60 2.14
CA VAL A 100 -5.13 -7.75 1.34
C VAL A 100 -5.35 -7.16 -0.04
N ILE A 101 -4.40 -6.38 -0.53
CA ILE A 101 -4.38 -5.79 -1.88
C ILE A 101 -3.02 -6.02 -2.53
N ALA A 102 -2.93 -5.90 -3.86
CA ALA A 102 -1.65 -6.01 -4.58
C ALA A 102 -1.21 -4.68 -5.18
N ASP A 103 0.09 -4.57 -5.48
CA ASP A 103 0.62 -3.44 -6.23
C ASP A 103 -0.13 -3.24 -7.55
N HIS A 104 -0.26 -2.00 -7.98
CA HIS A 104 -0.88 -1.72 -9.26
C HIS A 104 0.13 -2.03 -10.37
N GLN A 105 -0.26 -2.91 -11.29
CA GLN A 105 0.46 -3.13 -12.53
C GLN A 105 -0.39 -2.62 -13.69
N CYS A 106 0.12 -1.65 -14.43
CA CYS A 106 -0.54 -1.21 -15.65
C CYS A 106 -0.55 -2.35 -16.67
N PRO A 107 -1.64 -2.54 -17.43
CA PRO A 107 -1.63 -3.40 -18.59
C PRO A 107 -0.47 -3.02 -19.52
N ALA A 108 0.14 -4.02 -20.18
CA ALA A 108 1.07 -3.75 -21.25
C ALA A 108 0.31 -3.01 -22.36
N HIS A 109 0.69 -1.75 -22.61
CA HIS A 109 0.27 -1.09 -23.84
C HIS A 109 1.16 -1.67 -24.93
N TYR A 110 0.62 -2.47 -25.82
CA TYR A 110 1.31 -2.81 -27.05
C TYR A 110 1.54 -1.50 -27.81
N VAL A 111 2.79 -1.07 -27.91
CA VAL A 111 3.17 -0.05 -28.88
C VAL A 111 2.97 -0.71 -30.23
N GLN A 112 1.96 -0.30 -30.98
CA GLN A 112 1.94 -0.60 -32.41
C GLN A 112 3.07 0.23 -33.01
N GLU A 113 4.19 -0.42 -33.34
CA GLU A 113 5.23 0.19 -34.18
C GLU A 113 4.56 0.57 -35.50
N THR A 114 4.26 1.87 -35.65
CA THR A 114 3.89 2.43 -36.94
C THR A 114 5.14 2.34 -37.82
N LEU A 115 5.24 1.27 -38.62
CA LEU A 115 6.08 1.25 -39.81
C LEU A 115 5.56 2.35 -40.74
N GLY A 116 6.30 3.46 -40.79
CA GLY A 116 6.12 4.58 -41.70
C GLY A 116 7.47 5.08 -42.17
#